data_AF-A0AAE0EYC8-F1
#
_entry.id   AF-A0AAE0EYC8-F1
#
_cell.length_a   1.000
_cell.length_b   1.000
_cell.length_c   1.000
_cell.angle_alpha   90.00
_cell.angle_beta   90.00
_cell.angle_gamma   90.00
#
_symmetry.space_group_name_H-M   'P 1'
#
loop_
_entity.id
_entity.type
_entity.pdbx_description
1 polymer ?
#
loop_
_entity_poly.entity_id
_entity_poly.type
_entity_poly.pdbx_seq_one_letter_code
_entity_poly.pdbx_strand_id
1 'polypeptide(L)'
;HSSRSSRSSHKMATVREAEAEGAAEAGADAAGEQVDRDDWMVCPVRWAELDQEFGPFTVDACVAESRANAYCYLSWSKAEDARVQKFDGHNAWGNLPFSIIVAIIKNFLKCKRRQQWGTAACFLVPVWPGNEGWELVRSLPEVFKVVREWAQGTHLFTAPDLRGHGRTAWGPTRWPVVVVRVGPEPVALPDWA
;
A
#
# COMPACT_ATOMS: atom_id res chain seq x y z
N HIS A 1 85.29 15.67 -16.29
CA HIS A 1 86.11 14.71 -15.53
C HIS A 1 85.65 14.75 -14.07
N SER A 2 85.28 13.58 -13.52
CA SER A 2 85.07 13.24 -12.10
C SER A 2 83.88 13.89 -11.38
N SER A 3 82.79 13.15 -11.08
CA SER A 3 82.59 12.17 -9.97
C SER A 3 82.47 12.88 -8.60
N ARG A 4 81.65 12.51 -7.62
CA ARG A 4 80.68 11.43 -7.33
C ARG A 4 79.90 11.96 -6.11
N SER A 5 78.59 11.77 -6.03
CA SER A 5 77.85 11.92 -4.75
C SER A 5 77.07 10.63 -4.48
N SER A 6 77.39 10.01 -3.35
CA SER A 6 76.77 8.79 -2.81
C SER A 6 75.44 9.08 -2.13
N ARG A 7 74.49 8.14 -2.26
CA ARG A 7 73.44 7.68 -1.32
C ARG A 7 72.30 7.10 -2.15
N SER A 8 71.53 6.11 -1.77
CA SER A 8 71.54 5.15 -0.68
C SER A 8 70.53 4.09 -1.13
N SER A 9 70.82 2.84 -0.86
CA SER A 9 69.94 1.71 -1.17
C SER A 9 68.66 1.70 -0.31
N HIS A 10 67.68 0.92 -0.81
CA HIS A 10 66.55 0.26 -0.11
C HIS A 10 65.17 0.92 -0.17
N LYS A 11 64.33 0.38 -1.08
CA LYS A 11 63.08 -0.39 -0.81
C LYS A 11 62.22 -0.34 -2.09
N MET A 12 62.14 -1.45 -2.84
CA MET A 12 61.05 -2.44 -2.79
C MET A 12 59.68 -1.77 -3.00
N ALA A 13 59.10 -1.78 -4.20
CA ALA A 13 58.52 -2.89 -4.96
C ALA A 13 56.99 -2.82 -4.89
N THR A 14 56.40 -2.69 -6.09
CA THR A 14 55.08 -3.19 -6.52
C THR A 14 53.82 -2.64 -5.84
N VAL A 15 53.23 -1.64 -6.51
CA VAL A 15 51.80 -1.39 -6.55
C VAL A 15 51.18 -2.41 -7.51
N ARG A 16 50.52 -3.44 -6.98
CA ARG A 16 49.51 -4.28 -7.64
C ARG A 16 49.01 -5.29 -6.62
N GLU A 17 47.69 -5.35 -6.45
CA GLU A 17 46.84 -6.35 -5.77
C GLU A 17 45.82 -5.64 -4.88
N ALA A 18 44.86 -5.02 -5.55
CA ALA A 18 43.53 -4.79 -5.01
C ALA A 18 42.61 -5.75 -5.76
N GLU A 19 42.37 -6.92 -5.19
CA GLU A 19 41.23 -7.80 -5.45
C GLU A 19 41.35 -9.07 -4.61
N ALA A 20 40.21 -9.52 -4.09
CA ALA A 20 39.98 -10.78 -3.37
C ALA A 20 40.48 -10.84 -1.92
N GLU A 21 39.64 -10.41 -0.98
CA GLU A 21 39.44 -11.16 0.27
C GLU A 21 38.10 -10.77 0.91
N GLY A 22 37.24 -11.78 1.14
CA GLY A 22 36.28 -11.72 2.25
C GLY A 22 34.82 -11.37 1.97
N ALA A 23 34.26 -11.74 0.83
CA ALA A 23 32.81 -11.91 0.70
C ALA A 23 32.36 -13.13 1.53
N ALA A 24 32.09 -12.94 2.83
CA ALA A 24 31.39 -13.92 3.66
C ALA A 24 30.98 -13.33 5.02
N GLU A 25 29.86 -12.61 5.07
CA GLU A 25 28.90 -12.74 6.19
C GLU A 25 27.50 -12.59 5.60
N ALA A 26 27.08 -13.67 4.93
CA ALA A 26 25.67 -13.95 4.69
C ALA A 26 25.02 -14.17 6.06
N GLY A 27 24.47 -13.11 6.63
CA GLY A 27 23.58 -13.18 7.77
C GLY A 27 22.36 -14.01 7.38
N ALA A 28 22.33 -15.23 7.92
CA ALA A 28 21.27 -16.22 7.85
C ALA A 28 19.88 -15.66 7.48
N ASP A 29 19.51 -15.84 6.22
CA ASP A 29 18.10 -15.97 5.83
C ASP A 29 17.58 -17.25 6.48
N ALA A 30 17.18 -17.12 7.75
CA ALA A 30 16.30 -18.08 8.39
C ALA A 30 15.05 -18.15 7.52
N ALA A 31 14.78 -19.34 6.97
CA ALA A 31 13.63 -19.70 6.15
C ALA A 31 12.43 -18.80 6.48
N GLY A 32 12.30 -17.72 5.71
CA GLY A 32 11.34 -16.67 5.99
C GLY A 32 9.97 -17.25 5.73
N GLU A 33 9.24 -17.56 6.79
CA GLU A 33 7.80 -17.75 6.73
C GLU A 33 7.27 -16.50 6.03
N GLN A 34 6.84 -16.67 4.78
CA GLN A 34 6.34 -15.56 3.97
C GLN A 34 5.07 -15.10 4.66
N VAL A 35 5.20 -14.08 5.51
CA VAL A 35 4.07 -13.63 6.31
C VAL A 35 3.00 -13.13 5.35
N ASP A 36 1.88 -13.85 5.33
CA ASP A 36 0.68 -13.45 4.63
C ASP A 36 0.24 -12.08 5.15
N ARG A 37 0.04 -11.14 4.22
CA ARG A 37 -0.33 -9.75 4.52
C ARG A 37 -1.73 -9.42 4.03
N ASP A 38 -2.47 -10.44 3.59
CA ASP A 38 -3.81 -10.29 3.02
C ASP A 38 -4.86 -9.93 4.10
N ASP A 39 -4.52 -10.02 5.39
CA ASP A 39 -5.42 -9.72 6.51
C ASP A 39 -5.21 -8.35 7.18
N TRP A 40 -4.24 -7.54 6.73
CA TRP A 40 -3.94 -6.24 7.35
C TRP A 40 -5.02 -5.22 7.03
N MET A 41 -5.51 -4.52 8.05
CA MET A 41 -6.50 -3.43 7.90
C MET A 41 -6.13 -2.24 8.79
N VAL A 42 -6.59 -1.05 8.40
CA VAL A 42 -6.47 0.17 9.22
C VAL A 42 -7.01 -0.10 10.62
N CYS A 43 -6.35 0.35 11.68
CA CYS A 43 -6.79 0.02 13.02
C CYS A 43 -8.24 0.51 13.28
N PRO A 44 -9.04 -0.21 14.11
CA PRO A 44 -10.47 0.05 14.23
C PRO A 44 -10.83 1.49 14.62
N VAL A 45 -10.00 2.14 15.44
CA VAL A 45 -10.20 3.54 15.86
C VAL A 45 -10.14 4.47 14.64
N ARG A 46 -9.13 4.32 13.78
CA ARG A 46 -8.97 5.15 12.58
C ARG A 46 -10.03 4.84 11.52
N TRP A 47 -10.45 3.58 11.43
CA TRP A 47 -11.58 3.22 10.57
C TRP A 47 -12.90 3.85 11.06
N ALA A 48 -13.18 3.80 12.37
CA ALA A 48 -14.38 4.41 12.95
C ALA A 48 -14.42 5.93 12.75
N GLU A 49 -13.27 6.62 12.85
CA GLU A 49 -13.17 8.05 12.51
C GLU A 49 -13.59 8.33 11.06
N LEU A 50 -13.19 7.47 10.11
CA LEU A 50 -13.57 7.60 8.71
C LEU A 50 -15.05 7.28 8.47
N ASP A 51 -15.59 6.25 9.12
CA ASP A 51 -16.98 5.85 9.01
C ASP A 51 -17.92 6.91 9.61
N GLN A 52 -17.50 7.55 10.71
CA GLN A 52 -18.23 8.66 11.30
C GLN A 52 -18.34 9.87 10.35
N GLU A 53 -17.30 10.16 9.56
CA GLU A 53 -17.28 11.33 8.68
C GLU A 53 -17.85 11.05 7.28
N PHE A 54 -17.55 9.88 6.72
CA PHE A 54 -17.84 9.55 5.32
C PHE A 54 -18.78 8.37 5.15
N GLY A 55 -19.14 7.70 6.23
CA GLY A 55 -20.03 6.56 6.25
C GLY A 55 -21.52 6.92 6.27
N PRO A 56 -22.39 5.95 6.60
CA PRO A 56 -22.03 4.57 6.91
C PRO A 56 -21.43 3.88 5.68
N PHE A 57 -20.30 3.20 5.86
CA PHE A 57 -19.76 2.31 4.84
C PHE A 57 -20.62 1.06 4.78
N THR A 58 -21.00 0.69 3.55
CA THR A 58 -21.90 -0.43 3.31
C THR A 58 -21.16 -1.68 2.87
N VAL A 59 -19.90 -1.57 2.44
CA VAL A 59 -19.10 -2.71 1.96
C VAL A 59 -17.61 -2.51 2.18
N ASP A 60 -16.92 -3.58 2.59
CA ASP A 60 -15.46 -3.65 2.54
C ASP A 60 -14.99 -4.39 1.29
N ALA A 61 -14.28 -3.69 0.41
CA ALA A 61 -13.95 -4.21 -0.92
C ALA A 61 -12.84 -5.26 -0.91
N CYS A 62 -11.99 -5.32 0.11
CA CYS A 62 -10.86 -6.27 0.17
C CYS A 62 -10.65 -6.73 1.61
N VAL A 63 -11.22 -7.88 1.95
CA VAL A 63 -11.04 -8.53 3.26
C VAL A 63 -10.37 -9.89 3.10
N ALA A 64 -9.85 -10.42 4.19
CA ALA A 64 -9.33 -11.79 4.22
C ALA A 64 -10.47 -12.80 3.99
N GLU A 65 -10.15 -14.02 3.57
CA GLU A 65 -11.16 -15.07 3.33
C GLU A 65 -11.98 -15.41 4.58
N SER A 66 -11.35 -15.32 5.77
CA SER A 66 -12.03 -15.50 7.05
C SER A 66 -12.98 -14.35 7.41
N ARG A 67 -12.86 -13.20 6.72
CA ARG A 67 -13.56 -11.94 7.01
C ARG A 67 -13.33 -11.39 8.42
N ALA A 68 -12.37 -11.94 9.17
CA ALA A 68 -12.09 -11.52 10.53
C ALA A 68 -11.57 -10.06 10.61
N ASN A 69 -11.09 -9.52 9.49
CA ASN A 69 -10.65 -8.14 9.37
C ASN A 69 -11.72 -7.20 8.76
N ALA A 70 -12.93 -7.69 8.47
CA ALA A 70 -14.03 -6.88 7.98
C ALA A 70 -14.59 -5.95 9.07
N TYR A 71 -14.90 -4.73 8.70
CA TYR A 71 -15.66 -3.74 9.44
C TYR A 71 -17.12 -3.67 9.00
N CYS A 72 -17.38 -3.93 7.71
CA CYS A 72 -18.72 -3.93 7.13
C CYS A 72 -19.36 -5.33 7.13
N TYR A 73 -20.69 -5.40 7.23
CA TYR A 73 -21.42 -6.67 7.11
C TYR A 73 -21.25 -7.28 5.71
N LEU A 74 -21.47 -6.49 4.67
CA LEU A 74 -21.11 -6.88 3.31
C LEU A 74 -19.61 -6.66 3.13
N SER A 75 -18.91 -7.66 2.62
CA SER A 75 -17.48 -7.58 2.37
C SER A 75 -17.12 -8.50 1.21
N TRP A 76 -15.98 -8.25 0.56
CA TRP A 76 -15.49 -9.09 -0.52
C TRP A 76 -14.09 -9.60 -0.24
N SER A 77 -13.94 -10.92 -0.23
CA SER A 77 -12.65 -11.57 -0.18
C SER A 77 -12.01 -11.67 -1.57
N LYS A 78 -10.80 -12.23 -1.61
CA LYS A 78 -10.11 -12.56 -2.87
C LYS A 78 -10.92 -13.51 -3.75
N ALA A 79 -11.71 -14.41 -3.17
CA ALA A 79 -12.56 -15.34 -3.92
C ALA A 79 -13.74 -14.62 -4.62
N GLU A 80 -14.28 -13.58 -3.99
CA GLU A 80 -15.36 -12.77 -4.57
C GLU A 80 -14.84 -11.74 -5.59
N ASP A 81 -13.59 -11.31 -5.47
CA ASP A 81 -12.90 -10.45 -6.42
C ASP A 81 -13.58 -9.09 -6.70
N ALA A 82 -13.17 -8.06 -5.96
CA ALA A 82 -13.68 -6.70 -6.13
C ALA A 82 -13.49 -6.09 -7.53
N ARG A 83 -12.67 -6.68 -8.41
CA ARG A 83 -12.53 -6.23 -9.81
C ARG A 83 -13.79 -6.45 -10.64
N VAL A 84 -14.70 -7.31 -10.18
CA VAL A 84 -15.95 -7.64 -10.89
C VAL A 84 -17.22 -7.41 -10.06
N GLN A 85 -17.07 -7.03 -8.79
CA GLN A 85 -18.20 -6.78 -7.90
C GLN A 85 -18.96 -5.49 -8.26
N LYS A 86 -20.24 -5.44 -7.86
CA LYS A 86 -21.11 -4.29 -8.13
C LYS A 86 -21.00 -3.28 -7.00
N PHE A 87 -20.33 -2.17 -7.27
CA PHE A 87 -20.27 -1.04 -6.34
C PHE A 87 -21.51 -0.11 -6.43
N ASP A 88 -22.41 -0.36 -7.39
CA ASP A 88 -23.57 0.51 -7.67
C ASP A 88 -24.43 0.71 -6.40
N GLY A 89 -24.62 1.96 -5.99
CA GLY A 89 -25.41 2.33 -4.82
C GLY A 89 -24.74 2.04 -3.46
N HIS A 90 -23.51 1.56 -3.44
CA HIS A 90 -22.75 1.32 -2.21
C HIS A 90 -21.83 2.48 -1.87
N ASN A 91 -21.61 2.67 -0.56
CA ASN A 91 -20.53 3.49 -0.02
C ASN A 91 -19.42 2.56 0.47
N ALA A 92 -18.41 2.33 -0.37
CA ALA A 92 -17.40 1.30 -0.12
C ALA A 92 -16.21 1.83 0.69
N TRP A 93 -15.66 0.97 1.55
CA TRP A 93 -14.32 1.10 2.13
C TRP A 93 -13.38 0.10 1.46
N GLY A 94 -12.10 0.44 1.31
CA GLY A 94 -11.11 -0.53 0.84
C GLY A 94 -9.68 -0.18 1.21
N ASN A 95 -9.02 -1.07 1.96
CA ASN A 95 -7.55 -1.17 2.00
C ASN A 95 -7.10 -2.04 0.82
N LEU A 96 -6.83 -1.43 -0.33
CA LEU A 96 -6.71 -2.16 -1.59
C LEU A 96 -5.32 -2.83 -1.75
N PRO A 97 -5.25 -4.10 -2.21
CA PRO A 97 -3.98 -4.73 -2.54
C PRO A 97 -3.30 -4.03 -3.71
N PHE A 98 -2.00 -3.75 -3.57
CA PHE A 98 -1.28 -2.89 -4.50
C PHE A 98 -1.21 -3.45 -5.93
N SER A 99 -1.16 -4.77 -6.09
CA SER A 99 -1.05 -5.43 -7.39
C SER A 99 -2.31 -5.33 -8.26
N ILE A 100 -3.47 -5.03 -7.66
CA ILE A 100 -4.76 -4.99 -8.36
C ILE A 100 -5.55 -3.70 -8.12
N ILE A 101 -4.96 -2.74 -7.40
CA ILE A 101 -5.59 -1.47 -7.01
C ILE A 101 -6.21 -0.73 -8.20
N VAL A 102 -5.49 -0.65 -9.33
CA VAL A 102 -5.96 0.01 -10.57
C VAL A 102 -7.20 -0.68 -11.12
N ALA A 103 -7.22 -2.02 -11.13
CA ALA A 103 -8.34 -2.79 -11.66
C ALA A 103 -9.61 -2.60 -10.80
N ILE A 104 -9.45 -2.59 -9.47
CA ILE A 104 -10.56 -2.34 -8.54
C ILE A 104 -11.09 -0.91 -8.71
N ILE A 105 -10.21 0.09 -8.73
CA ILE A 105 -10.61 1.49 -8.93
C ILE A 105 -11.34 1.66 -10.27
N LYS A 106 -10.82 1.07 -11.35
CA LYS A 106 -11.50 1.09 -12.67
C LYS A 106 -12.89 0.46 -12.61
N ASN A 107 -13.05 -0.66 -11.91
CA ASN A 107 -14.37 -1.28 -11.74
C ASN A 107 -15.31 -0.37 -10.94
N PHE A 108 -14.84 0.22 -9.84
CA PHE A 108 -15.61 1.20 -9.07
C PHE A 108 -16.07 2.37 -9.95
N LEU A 109 -15.18 2.96 -10.76
CA LEU A 109 -15.54 4.09 -11.63
C LEU A 109 -16.56 3.70 -12.69
N LYS A 110 -16.49 2.48 -13.24
CA LYS A 110 -17.54 1.94 -14.13
C LYS A 110 -18.88 1.85 -13.44
N CYS A 111 -18.91 1.37 -12.19
CA CYS A 111 -20.14 1.33 -11.40
C CYS A 111 -20.66 2.74 -11.09
N LYS A 112 -19.77 3.68 -10.71
CA LYS A 112 -20.09 5.09 -10.48
C LYS A 112 -20.67 5.75 -11.74
N ARG A 113 -20.19 5.41 -12.93
CA ARG A 113 -20.76 5.89 -14.20
C ARG A 113 -22.18 5.38 -14.42
N ARG A 114 -22.42 4.10 -14.20
CA ARG A 114 -23.74 3.48 -14.35
C ARG A 114 -24.76 4.05 -13.36
N GLN A 115 -24.33 4.24 -12.11
CA GLN A 115 -25.15 4.79 -11.04
C GLN A 115 -24.38 5.87 -10.29
N GLN A 116 -24.51 7.12 -10.74
CA GLN A 116 -23.77 8.23 -10.14
C GLN A 116 -24.24 8.56 -8.72
N TRP A 117 -25.55 8.65 -8.50
CA TRP A 117 -26.09 8.96 -7.18
C TRP A 117 -25.97 7.75 -6.24
N GLY A 118 -25.43 8.01 -5.05
CA GLY A 118 -25.33 7.02 -3.96
C GLY A 118 -24.13 6.08 -4.06
N THR A 119 -23.52 5.93 -5.24
CA THR A 119 -22.26 5.18 -5.38
C THR A 119 -21.09 6.03 -4.90
N ALA A 120 -20.37 5.53 -3.92
CA ALA A 120 -19.33 6.24 -3.21
C ALA A 120 -18.22 5.27 -2.78
N ALA A 121 -17.00 5.78 -2.59
CA ALA A 121 -15.96 5.00 -1.94
C ALA A 121 -14.93 5.86 -1.19
N CYS A 122 -14.33 5.26 -0.17
CA CYS A 122 -13.06 5.61 0.45
C CYS A 122 -12.05 4.49 0.16
N PHE A 123 -10.97 4.81 -0.55
CA PHE A 123 -9.87 3.86 -0.79
C PHE A 123 -8.61 4.33 -0.10
N LEU A 124 -7.98 3.42 0.62
CA LEU A 124 -6.64 3.63 1.16
C LEU A 124 -5.61 3.27 0.09
N VAL A 125 -4.75 4.22 -0.23
CA VAL A 125 -3.77 4.14 -1.31
C VAL A 125 -2.42 4.56 -0.75
N PRO A 126 -1.34 3.79 -1.00
CA PRO A 126 -0.03 4.24 -0.60
C PRO A 126 0.54 5.29 -1.56
N VAL A 127 1.41 6.16 -1.05
CA VAL A 127 1.99 7.26 -1.83
C VAL A 127 3.47 7.02 -2.08
N TRP A 128 3.81 6.64 -3.32
CA TRP A 128 5.17 6.70 -3.82
C TRP A 128 5.20 6.79 -5.36
N PRO A 129 6.25 7.40 -5.95
CA PRO A 129 6.39 7.49 -7.41
C PRO A 129 6.41 6.10 -8.08
N GLY A 130 5.61 5.95 -9.14
CA GLY A 130 5.52 4.69 -9.90
C GLY A 130 4.55 3.66 -9.31
N ASN A 131 3.85 3.95 -8.20
CA ASN A 131 2.68 3.17 -7.82
C ASN A 131 1.51 3.49 -8.77
N GLU A 132 1.08 2.53 -9.58
CA GLU A 132 0.04 2.77 -10.59
C GLU A 132 -1.31 3.23 -9.99
N GLY A 133 -1.65 2.78 -8.78
CA GLY A 133 -2.86 3.21 -8.08
C GLY A 133 -2.80 4.68 -7.68
N TRP A 134 -1.66 5.11 -7.12
CA TRP A 134 -1.42 6.50 -6.77
C TRP A 134 -1.40 7.40 -8.01
N GLU A 135 -0.69 6.98 -9.08
CA GLU A 135 -0.66 7.75 -10.33
C GLU A 135 -2.05 7.91 -10.95
N LEU A 136 -2.88 6.85 -10.93
CA LEU A 136 -4.26 6.91 -11.40
C LEU A 136 -5.08 7.92 -10.61
N VAL A 137 -5.06 7.83 -9.28
CA VAL A 137 -5.82 8.73 -8.40
C VAL A 137 -5.39 10.18 -8.58
N ARG A 138 -4.08 10.43 -8.62
CA ARG A 138 -3.50 11.77 -8.83
C ARG A 138 -3.82 12.35 -10.20
N SER A 139 -4.01 11.50 -11.21
CA SER A 139 -4.39 11.93 -12.57
C SER A 139 -5.85 12.39 -12.70
N LEU A 140 -6.68 12.14 -11.68
CA LEU A 140 -8.11 12.47 -11.66
C LEU A 140 -8.51 13.30 -10.42
N PRO A 141 -7.94 14.51 -10.23
CA PRO A 141 -8.16 15.32 -9.03
C PRO A 141 -9.59 15.84 -8.87
N GLU A 142 -10.38 15.88 -9.96
CA GLU A 142 -11.80 16.22 -9.89
C GLU A 142 -12.68 15.06 -9.44
N VAL A 143 -12.17 13.82 -9.54
CA VAL A 143 -12.89 12.61 -9.11
C VAL A 143 -12.50 12.23 -7.69
N PHE A 144 -11.20 12.18 -7.40
CA PHE A 144 -10.67 11.76 -6.11
C PHE A 144 -10.25 12.95 -5.27
N LYS A 145 -10.80 13.05 -4.07
CA LYS A 145 -10.35 14.01 -3.05
C LYS A 145 -9.60 13.28 -1.96
N VAL A 146 -8.39 13.75 -1.63
CA VAL A 146 -7.67 13.24 -0.46
C VAL A 146 -8.36 13.76 0.79
N VAL A 147 -8.80 12.86 1.66
CA VAL A 147 -9.56 13.20 2.88
C VAL A 147 -8.81 12.91 4.17
N ARG A 148 -7.77 12.05 4.09
CA ARG A 148 -6.83 11.77 5.18
C ARG A 148 -5.45 11.46 4.62
N GLU A 149 -4.42 11.87 5.36
CA GLU A 149 -3.03 11.56 5.07
C GLU A 149 -2.34 11.10 6.35
N TRP A 150 -1.54 10.05 6.25
CA TRP A 150 -0.63 9.61 7.30
C TRP A 150 0.78 9.54 6.76
N ALA A 151 1.71 10.16 7.49
CA ALA A 151 3.12 10.13 7.14
C ALA A 151 3.70 8.71 7.21
N GLN A 152 4.81 8.49 6.51
CA GLN A 152 5.65 7.32 6.73
C GLN A 152 6.01 7.19 8.22
N GLY A 153 6.09 5.96 8.73
CA GLY A 153 6.38 5.71 10.14
C GLY A 153 5.14 5.58 11.02
N THR A 154 3.93 5.79 10.47
CA THR A 154 2.70 5.76 11.26
C THR A 154 2.29 4.33 11.60
N HIS A 155 1.89 4.08 12.85
CA HIS A 155 1.26 2.82 13.26
C HIS A 155 -0.21 2.80 12.85
N LEU A 156 -0.47 2.39 11.60
CA LEU A 156 -1.80 2.46 11.01
C LEU A 156 -2.50 1.10 10.95
N PHE A 157 -1.77 0.02 10.72
CA PHE A 157 -2.35 -1.27 10.39
C PHE A 157 -2.38 -2.22 11.59
N THR A 158 -3.42 -3.04 11.63
CA THR A 158 -3.59 -4.14 12.58
C THR A 158 -4.20 -5.33 11.86
N ALA A 159 -3.92 -6.55 12.30
CA ALA A 159 -4.59 -7.75 11.81
C ALA A 159 -5.27 -8.50 12.97
N PRO A 160 -6.33 -9.27 12.71
CA PRO A 160 -6.88 -10.18 13.71
C PRO A 160 -5.81 -11.14 14.23
N ASP A 161 -5.80 -11.39 15.52
CA ASP A 161 -4.98 -12.45 16.09
C ASP A 161 -5.62 -13.81 15.73
N LEU A 162 -4.86 -14.68 15.05
CA LEU A 162 -5.28 -16.04 14.71
C LEU A 162 -5.64 -16.89 15.93
N ARG A 163 -5.18 -16.52 17.12
CA ARG A 163 -5.49 -17.16 18.41
C ARG A 163 -6.69 -16.52 19.12
N GLY A 164 -7.29 -15.49 18.53
CA GLY A 164 -8.49 -14.84 19.04
C GLY A 164 -8.25 -13.83 20.17
N HIS A 165 -7.01 -13.40 20.43
CA HIS A 165 -6.71 -12.41 21.48
C HIS A 165 -6.99 -10.95 21.06
N GLY A 166 -7.72 -10.74 19.95
CA GLY A 166 -8.06 -9.40 19.45
C GLY A 166 -7.30 -9.08 18.17
N ARG A 167 -6.59 -7.95 18.14
CA ARG A 167 -5.85 -7.49 16.96
C ARG A 167 -4.40 -7.16 17.30
N THR A 168 -3.48 -7.53 16.44
CA THR A 168 -2.04 -7.28 16.57
C THR A 168 -1.63 -6.13 15.66
N ALA A 169 -0.79 -5.22 16.18
CA ALA A 169 -0.29 -4.07 15.42
C ALA A 169 0.78 -4.48 14.39
N TRP A 170 0.66 -3.97 13.16
CA TRP A 170 1.55 -4.26 12.04
C TRP A 170 2.58 -3.14 11.84
N GLY A 171 3.43 -2.94 12.85
CA GLY A 171 4.55 -2.02 12.79
C GLY A 171 4.21 -0.61 12.25
N PRO A 172 5.24 0.20 11.94
CA PRO A 172 5.06 1.46 11.24
C PRO A 172 4.95 1.28 9.72
N THR A 173 4.17 2.13 9.04
CA THR A 173 4.11 2.15 7.57
C THR A 173 5.47 2.50 6.96
N ARG A 174 5.84 1.79 5.88
CA ARG A 174 7.09 2.03 5.15
C ARG A 174 7.04 3.22 4.19
N TRP A 175 5.85 3.72 3.92
CA TRP A 175 5.56 4.83 3.00
C TRP A 175 4.39 5.65 3.56
N PRO A 176 4.23 6.91 3.12
CA PRO A 176 3.02 7.66 3.40
C PRO A 176 1.79 6.97 2.78
N VAL A 177 0.64 7.15 3.41
CA VAL A 177 -0.62 6.53 3.02
C VAL A 177 -1.71 7.60 3.04
N VAL A 178 -2.58 7.57 2.06
CA VAL A 178 -3.72 8.48 1.98
C VAL A 178 -5.03 7.72 1.86
N VAL A 179 -6.12 8.34 2.34
CA VAL A 179 -7.47 7.94 2.00
C VAL A 179 -7.99 8.91 0.96
N VAL A 180 -8.45 8.35 -0.16
CA VAL A 180 -9.08 9.11 -1.23
C VAL A 180 -10.57 8.78 -1.33
N ARG A 181 -11.36 9.83 -1.57
CA ARG A 181 -12.82 9.79 -1.57
C ARG A 181 -13.38 10.13 -2.93
N VAL A 182 -14.40 9.39 -3.36
CA VAL A 182 -15.29 9.77 -4.47
C VAL A 182 -16.73 9.84 -3.95
N GLY A 183 -17.24 11.04 -3.67
CA GLY A 183 -18.52 11.28 -2.97
C GLY A 183 -19.76 10.65 -3.62
N PRO A 184 -20.92 10.60 -2.92
CA PRO A 184 -22.16 10.01 -3.46
C PRO A 184 -22.77 10.85 -4.59
N GLU A 185 -22.35 12.09 -4.75
CA GLU A 185 -22.80 13.02 -5.79
C GLU A 185 -22.27 12.68 -7.20
N PRO A 186 -22.95 13.13 -8.26
CA PRO A 186 -22.45 13.06 -9.62
C PRO A 186 -21.06 13.71 -9.78
N VAL A 187 -20.22 13.06 -10.58
CA VAL A 187 -18.89 13.57 -10.91
C VAL A 187 -18.61 13.34 -12.39
N ALA A 188 -17.88 14.27 -13.01
CA ALA A 188 -17.42 14.11 -14.38
C ALA A 188 -16.35 13.01 -14.43
N LEU A 189 -16.66 11.92 -15.13
CA LEU A 189 -15.76 10.79 -15.30
C LEU A 189 -15.13 10.82 -16.69
N PRO A 190 -13.87 10.36 -16.84
CA PRO A 190 -13.24 10.26 -18.16
C PRO A 190 -13.92 9.20 -19.02
N ASP A 191 -13.88 9.33 -20.34
CA ASP A 191 -14.59 8.44 -21.26
C ASP A 191 -14.25 6.95 -21.11
N TRP A 192 -13.04 6.62 -20.66
CA TRP A 192 -12.57 5.24 -20.49
C TRP A 192 -13.09 4.53 -19.25
N ALA A 193 -13.60 5.28 -18.26
CA ALA A 193 -14.02 4.73 -16.97
C ALA A 193 -15.42 4.08 -17.05
#